data_AF-A0A2N1R0U6-F1
#
_entry.id   AF-A0A2N1R0U6-F1
#
_cell.length_a   1.000
_cell.length_b   1.000
_cell.length_c   1.000
_cell.angle_alpha   90.00
_cell.angle_beta   90.00
_cell.angle_gamma   90.00
#
_symmetry.space_group_name_H-M   'P 1'
#
loop_
_entity.id
_entity.type
_entity.pdbx_description
1 polymer ?
#
loop_
_entity_poly.entity_id
_entity_poly.type
_entity_poly.pdbx_seq_one_letter_code
_entity_poly.pdbx_strand_id
1 'polypeptide(L)'
;MDRQEKHQSAHLLRMGLKQLASHRPDQALETLRLAVNSIPPACPEELSKALYWLSVALLRLDRRDLAIKSLASAQKLRRRGYARSAYLRRINDYGMIRQPTAALDDFYAFMNLQLASYLSRKSRKRFDSFQERDAVFKILLDAWKSISEGPLLDDRESCEKLILFRKIKPSFPRFDFGSSPGIASSMIRTSIGRTKGKVFGAHQQGNDQAQGRCGCGSGLAFTQCCGRVLSLGEL
;
A
#
# COMPACT_ATOMS: atom_id res chain seq x y z
N MET A 1 5.31 8.36 -28.35
CA MET A 1 4.16 9.17 -27.91
C MET A 1 3.89 10.13 -29.04
N ASP A 2 2.66 10.15 -29.56
CA ASP A 2 2.31 11.08 -30.62
C ASP A 2 2.32 12.52 -30.08
N ARG A 3 2.64 13.49 -30.93
CA ARG A 3 2.77 14.91 -30.53
C ARG A 3 1.48 15.43 -29.90
N GLN A 4 0.33 14.96 -30.38
CA GLN A 4 -1.00 15.31 -29.88
C GLN A 4 -1.24 14.80 -28.44
N GLU A 5 -0.89 13.55 -28.14
CA GLU A 5 -1.02 12.96 -26.80
C GLU A 5 -0.16 13.70 -25.76
N LYS A 6 1.05 14.14 -26.18
CA LYS A 6 1.93 14.94 -25.33
C LYS A 6 1.34 16.31 -25.02
N HIS A 7 0.71 16.94 -25.99
CA HIS A 7 0.03 18.23 -25.78
C HIS A 7 -1.21 18.09 -24.89
N GLN A 8 -1.99 17.01 -25.06
CA GLN A 8 -3.17 16.74 -24.24
C GLN A 8 -2.80 16.47 -22.77
N SER A 9 -1.83 15.59 -22.52
CA SER A 9 -1.37 15.31 -21.16
C SER A 9 -0.78 16.53 -20.45
N ALA A 10 0.01 17.35 -21.17
CA ALA A 10 0.53 18.61 -20.65
C ALA A 10 -0.56 19.66 -20.39
N HIS A 11 -1.63 19.68 -21.20
CA HIS A 11 -2.80 20.53 -20.97
C HIS A 11 -3.55 20.12 -19.70
N LEU A 12 -3.86 18.82 -19.55
CA LEU A 12 -4.52 18.26 -18.37
C LEU A 12 -3.72 18.56 -17.09
N LEU A 13 -2.40 18.35 -17.12
CA LEU A 13 -1.55 18.65 -15.98
C LEU A 13 -1.60 20.14 -15.59
N ARG A 14 -1.51 21.06 -16.57
CA ARG A 14 -1.62 22.50 -16.30
C ARG A 14 -3.00 22.89 -15.75
N MET A 15 -4.06 22.28 -16.26
CA MET A 15 -5.42 22.51 -15.78
C MET A 15 -5.60 22.05 -14.33
N GLY A 16 -5.11 20.85 -13.99
CA GLY A 16 -5.14 20.35 -12.61
C GLY A 16 -4.35 21.23 -11.64
N LEU A 17 -3.21 21.78 -12.07
CA LEU A 17 -2.45 22.74 -11.28
C LEU A 17 -3.19 24.06 -11.04
N LYS A 18 -3.89 24.58 -12.05
CA LYS A 18 -4.76 25.76 -11.90
C LYS A 18 -5.91 25.50 -10.92
N GLN A 19 -6.51 24.32 -10.96
CA GLN A 19 -7.54 23.91 -10.00
C GLN A 19 -6.99 23.82 -8.57
N LEU A 20 -5.76 23.29 -8.38
CA LEU A 20 -5.09 23.33 -7.08
C LEU A 20 -4.80 24.76 -6.59
N ALA A 21 -4.34 25.64 -7.49
CA ALA A 21 -4.07 27.03 -7.17
C ALA A 21 -5.36 27.81 -6.79
N SER A 22 -6.49 27.44 -7.39
CA SER A 22 -7.82 28.01 -7.08
C SER A 22 -8.55 27.29 -5.94
N HIS A 23 -7.84 26.50 -5.12
CA HIS A 23 -8.40 25.80 -3.97
C HIS A 23 -9.58 24.84 -4.31
N ARG A 24 -9.55 24.24 -5.50
CA ARG A 24 -10.49 23.18 -5.94
C ARG A 24 -9.79 21.82 -6.00
N PRO A 25 -9.42 21.20 -4.85
CA PRO A 25 -8.67 19.95 -4.84
C PRO A 25 -9.48 18.73 -5.33
N ASP A 26 -10.80 18.79 -5.23
CA ASP A 26 -11.77 17.83 -5.77
C ASP A 26 -11.73 17.78 -7.30
N GLN A 27 -11.82 18.94 -7.97
CA GLN A 27 -11.72 19.01 -9.42
C GLN A 27 -10.30 18.69 -9.91
N ALA A 28 -9.30 19.16 -9.18
CA ALA A 28 -7.90 18.84 -9.47
C ALA A 28 -7.64 17.34 -9.42
N LEU A 29 -8.23 16.62 -8.46
CA LEU A 29 -8.07 15.18 -8.34
C LEU A 29 -8.48 14.46 -9.62
N GLU A 30 -9.69 14.75 -10.13
CA GLU A 30 -10.20 14.11 -11.34
C GLU A 30 -9.36 14.47 -12.57
N THR A 31 -9.01 15.76 -12.73
CA THR A 31 -8.17 16.22 -13.84
C THR A 31 -6.77 15.59 -13.81
N LEU A 32 -6.14 15.51 -12.63
CA LEU A 32 -4.80 14.93 -12.46
C LEU A 32 -4.81 13.41 -12.66
N ARG A 33 -5.90 12.72 -12.31
CA ARG A 33 -6.09 11.30 -12.66
C ARG A 33 -6.11 11.09 -14.17
N LEU A 34 -6.86 11.92 -14.90
CA LEU A 34 -6.87 11.88 -16.36
C LEU A 34 -5.47 12.14 -16.94
N ALA A 35 -4.75 13.13 -16.38
CA ALA A 35 -3.37 13.41 -16.79
C ALA A 35 -2.47 12.19 -16.58
N VAL A 36 -2.51 11.53 -15.42
CA VAL A 36 -1.72 10.33 -15.12
C VAL A 36 -2.04 9.19 -16.08
N ASN A 37 -3.32 8.96 -16.38
CA ASN A 37 -3.74 7.90 -17.31
C ASN A 37 -3.33 8.18 -18.76
N SER A 38 -3.21 9.45 -19.15
CA SER A 38 -2.79 9.86 -20.49
C SER A 38 -1.28 9.79 -20.73
N ILE A 39 -0.45 9.78 -19.67
CA ILE A 39 1.01 9.79 -19.81
C ILE A 39 1.51 8.35 -19.89
N PRO A 40 2.22 7.96 -20.98
CA PRO A 40 2.76 6.61 -21.09
C PRO A 40 3.91 6.37 -20.11
N PRO A 41 4.14 5.12 -19.68
CA PRO A 41 5.22 4.77 -18.77
C PRO A 41 6.62 5.00 -19.36
N ALA A 42 6.74 5.16 -20.68
CA ALA A 42 7.97 5.54 -21.38
C ALA A 42 8.45 6.96 -21.06
N CYS A 43 7.60 7.80 -20.46
CA CYS A 43 7.90 9.16 -20.05
C CYS A 43 7.91 9.28 -18.52
N PRO A 44 8.93 8.70 -17.84
CA PRO A 44 8.94 8.57 -16.38
C PRO A 44 9.04 9.92 -15.66
N GLU A 45 9.60 10.94 -16.31
CA GLU A 45 9.73 12.27 -15.72
C GLU A 45 8.39 12.99 -15.62
N GLU A 46 7.65 13.06 -16.72
CA GLU A 46 6.31 13.66 -16.76
C GLU A 46 5.34 12.87 -15.89
N LEU A 47 5.40 11.53 -15.93
CA LEU A 47 4.54 10.68 -15.11
C LEU A 47 4.83 10.85 -13.61
N SER A 48 6.11 10.92 -13.22
CA SER A 48 6.51 11.21 -11.83
C SER A 48 5.98 12.57 -11.36
N LYS A 49 6.06 13.59 -12.21
CA LYS A 49 5.51 14.93 -11.91
C LYS A 49 3.99 14.89 -11.74
N ALA A 50 3.28 14.22 -12.64
CA ALA A 50 1.82 14.10 -12.56
C ALA A 50 1.39 13.35 -11.29
N LEU A 51 2.04 12.22 -10.97
CA LEU A 51 1.78 11.45 -9.75
C LEU A 51 2.10 12.23 -8.46
N TYR A 52 3.14 13.07 -8.48
CA TYR A 52 3.42 13.98 -7.37
C TYR A 52 2.29 14.97 -7.16
N TRP A 53 1.83 15.67 -8.19
CA TRP A 53 0.74 16.63 -8.04
C TRP A 53 -0.60 15.97 -7.69
N LEU A 54 -0.84 14.77 -8.21
CA LEU A 54 -1.96 13.94 -7.78
C LEU A 54 -1.89 13.65 -6.27
N SER A 55 -0.70 13.37 -5.73
CA SER A 55 -0.53 13.18 -4.29
C SER A 55 -0.85 14.45 -3.49
N VAL A 56 -0.52 15.64 -4.02
CA VAL A 56 -0.85 16.91 -3.38
C VAL A 56 -2.36 17.13 -3.33
N ALA A 57 -3.08 16.84 -4.42
CA ALA A 57 -4.54 16.88 -4.44
C ALA A 57 -5.16 15.92 -3.41
N LEU A 58 -4.65 14.68 -3.35
CA LEU A 58 -5.10 13.67 -2.38
C LEU A 58 -4.85 14.11 -0.93
N LEU A 59 -3.70 14.71 -0.63
CA LEU A 59 -3.39 15.23 0.70
C LEU A 59 -4.35 16.37 1.10
N ARG A 60 -4.71 17.26 0.17
CA ARG A 60 -5.68 18.34 0.43
C ARG A 60 -7.10 17.83 0.69
N LEU A 61 -7.42 16.62 0.25
CA LEU A 61 -8.69 15.93 0.49
C LEU A 61 -8.62 14.95 1.68
N ASP A 62 -7.54 15.01 2.48
CA ASP A 62 -7.25 14.09 3.59
C ASP A 62 -7.22 12.59 3.21
N ARG A 63 -7.02 12.27 1.93
CA ARG A 63 -6.86 10.90 1.41
C ARG A 63 -5.41 10.45 1.49
N ARG A 64 -4.87 10.42 2.71
CA ARG A 64 -3.42 10.28 2.97
C ARG A 64 -2.84 8.98 2.43
N ASP A 65 -3.53 7.85 2.60
CA ASP A 65 -3.09 6.53 2.14
C ASP A 65 -2.87 6.50 0.61
N LEU A 66 -3.86 6.98 -0.13
CA LEU A 66 -3.77 7.09 -1.59
C LEU A 66 -2.67 8.07 -2.01
N ALA A 67 -2.44 9.13 -1.24
CA ALA A 67 -1.35 10.06 -1.52
C ALA A 67 0.02 9.38 -1.38
N ILE A 68 0.22 8.55 -0.33
CA ILE A 68 1.45 7.76 -0.16
C ILE A 68 1.61 6.77 -1.32
N LYS A 69 0.55 6.07 -1.73
CA LYS A 69 0.57 5.19 -2.92
C LYS A 69 1.01 5.93 -4.18
N SER A 70 0.50 7.15 -4.39
CA SER A 70 0.89 8.00 -5.52
C SER A 70 2.37 8.43 -5.44
N LEU A 71 2.83 8.88 -4.27
CA LEU A 71 4.23 9.24 -4.03
C LEU A 71 5.20 8.06 -4.16
N ALA A 72 4.81 6.88 -3.65
CA ALA A 72 5.56 5.64 -3.75
C ALA A 72 5.78 5.25 -5.22
N SER A 73 4.79 5.52 -6.07
CA SER A 73 4.87 5.30 -7.53
C SER A 73 5.74 6.37 -8.20
N ALA A 74 5.55 7.64 -7.85
CA ALA A 74 6.31 8.77 -8.40
C ALA A 74 7.82 8.64 -8.14
N GLN A 75 8.22 8.27 -6.92
CA GLN A 75 9.63 8.14 -6.53
C GLN A 75 10.34 6.93 -7.16
N LYS A 76 9.58 5.87 -7.52
CA LYS A 76 10.14 4.73 -8.28
C LYS A 76 10.56 5.13 -9.69
N LEU A 77 9.79 6.03 -10.32
CA LEU A 77 10.06 6.53 -11.66
C LEU A 77 11.25 7.51 -11.67
N ARG A 78 11.39 8.34 -10.63
CA ARG A 78 12.54 9.23 -10.46
C ARG A 78 13.17 9.09 -9.08
N ARG A 79 14.37 8.51 -9.07
CA ARG A 79 15.18 8.27 -7.86
C ARG A 79 15.63 9.55 -7.14
N ARG A 80 15.56 10.71 -7.79
CA ARG A 80 15.96 12.01 -7.24
C ARG A 80 14.84 13.01 -7.47
N GLY A 81 14.75 14.01 -6.60
CA GLY A 81 13.82 15.14 -6.73
C GLY A 81 12.75 15.22 -5.64
N TYR A 82 11.81 16.12 -5.86
CA TYR A 82 10.79 16.52 -4.87
C TYR A 82 9.85 15.37 -4.49
N ALA A 83 9.50 14.49 -5.42
CA ALA A 83 8.61 13.35 -5.14
C ALA A 83 9.22 12.40 -4.10
N ARG A 84 10.51 12.08 -4.24
CA ARG A 84 11.24 11.25 -3.26
C ARG A 84 11.37 11.94 -1.91
N SER A 85 11.74 13.21 -1.87
CA SER A 85 11.83 13.97 -0.62
C SER A 85 10.46 14.07 0.07
N ALA A 86 9.38 14.28 -0.70
CA ALA A 86 8.02 14.32 -0.17
C ALA A 86 7.56 12.96 0.36
N TYR A 87 7.96 11.86 -0.28
CA TYR A 87 7.69 10.49 0.15
C TYR A 87 8.42 10.16 1.46
N LEU A 88 9.74 10.30 1.49
CA LEU A 88 10.59 9.94 2.63
C LEU A 88 10.24 10.71 3.91
N ARG A 89 9.82 11.98 3.79
CA ARG A 89 9.39 12.79 4.94
C ARG A 89 8.08 12.30 5.57
N ARG A 90 7.26 11.56 4.83
CA ARG A 90 5.92 11.15 5.26
C ARG A 90 5.83 9.71 5.72
N ILE A 91 6.77 8.87 5.29
CA ILE A 91 6.73 7.46 5.64
C ILE A 91 7.54 7.12 6.90
N ASN A 92 7.16 6.03 7.53
CA ASN A 92 7.95 5.30 8.52
C ASN A 92 8.76 4.17 7.86
N ASP A 93 9.46 3.37 8.67
CA ASP A 93 10.32 2.28 8.19
C ASP A 93 9.57 1.10 7.57
N TYR A 94 8.26 1.03 7.82
CA TYR A 94 7.34 0.07 7.21
C TYR A 94 6.78 0.55 5.86
N GLY A 95 7.12 1.76 5.43
CA GLY A 95 6.59 2.39 4.22
C GLY A 95 5.13 2.83 4.32
N MET A 96 4.61 2.97 5.55
CA MET A 96 3.29 3.53 5.86
C MET A 96 3.42 5.00 6.27
N ILE A 97 2.29 5.71 6.41
CA ILE A 97 2.28 7.06 6.99
C ILE A 97 2.85 7.03 8.40
N ARG A 98 3.81 7.90 8.67
CA ARG A 98 4.43 8.07 9.98
C ARG A 98 3.41 8.48 11.03
N GLN A 99 3.40 7.75 12.13
CA GLN A 99 2.58 8.02 13.30
C GLN A 99 3.31 8.91 14.31
N PRO A 100 2.61 9.45 15.33
CA PRO A 100 3.23 10.28 16.37
C PRO A 100 4.36 9.58 17.14
N THR A 101 4.30 8.25 17.28
CA THR A 101 5.29 7.45 18.00
C THR A 101 5.67 6.19 17.22
N ALA A 102 6.88 5.69 17.43
CA ALA A 102 7.35 4.45 16.82
C ALA A 102 6.52 3.22 17.27
N ALA A 103 6.03 3.22 18.51
CA ALA A 103 5.14 2.17 19.01
C ALA A 103 3.81 2.13 18.22
N LEU A 104 3.28 3.30 17.83
CA LEU A 104 2.11 3.36 16.96
C LEU A 104 2.43 2.89 15.53
N ASP A 105 3.61 3.23 15.01
CA ASP A 105 4.06 2.70 13.72
C ASP A 105 4.07 1.16 13.71
N ASP A 106 4.60 0.53 14.77
CA ASP A 106 4.62 -0.92 14.96
C ASP A 106 3.20 -1.51 15.07
N PHE A 107 2.35 -0.89 15.88
CA PHE A 107 0.95 -1.29 16.05
C PHE A 107 0.20 -1.30 14.72
N TYR A 108 0.25 -0.19 13.98
CA TYR A 108 -0.45 -0.12 12.69
C TYR A 108 0.18 -1.04 11.64
N ALA A 109 1.48 -1.34 11.72
CA ALA A 109 2.14 -2.26 10.81
C ALA A 109 1.61 -3.68 11.04
N PHE A 110 1.52 -4.10 12.30
CA PHE A 110 0.91 -5.36 12.69
C PHE A 110 -0.55 -5.42 12.24
N MET A 111 -1.37 -4.42 12.61
CA MET A 111 -2.79 -4.39 12.26
C MET A 111 -3.03 -4.50 10.76
N ASN A 112 -2.34 -3.69 9.95
CA ASN A 112 -2.50 -3.69 8.50
C ASN A 112 -2.06 -5.01 7.86
N LEU A 113 -0.96 -5.63 8.35
CA LEU A 113 -0.52 -6.94 7.88
C LEU A 113 -1.58 -8.03 8.13
N GLN A 114 -2.12 -8.07 9.35
CA GLN A 114 -3.11 -9.09 9.70
C GLN A 114 -4.44 -8.86 8.98
N LEU A 115 -4.88 -7.62 8.89
CA LEU A 115 -6.09 -7.24 8.16
C LEU A 115 -5.96 -7.57 6.67
N ALA A 116 -4.82 -7.27 6.04
CA ALA A 116 -4.56 -7.64 4.66
C ALA A 116 -4.60 -9.17 4.48
N SER A 117 -4.00 -9.93 5.40
CA SER A 117 -4.05 -11.40 5.39
C SER A 117 -5.49 -11.91 5.51
N TYR A 118 -6.28 -11.34 6.42
CA TYR A 118 -7.68 -11.68 6.63
C TYR A 118 -8.54 -11.39 5.38
N LEU A 119 -8.51 -10.14 4.90
CA LEU A 119 -9.31 -9.69 3.76
C LEU A 119 -8.92 -10.39 2.46
N SER A 120 -7.65 -10.80 2.30
CA SER A 120 -7.20 -11.56 1.11
C SER A 120 -7.89 -12.91 0.94
N ARG A 121 -8.40 -13.49 2.04
CA ARG A 121 -9.14 -14.77 2.02
C ARG A 121 -10.62 -14.59 1.65
N LYS A 122 -11.12 -13.35 1.69
CA LYS A 122 -12.51 -13.02 1.33
C LYS A 122 -12.62 -12.72 -0.16
N SER A 123 -13.68 -13.23 -0.79
CA SER A 123 -13.96 -13.01 -2.21
C SER A 123 -14.09 -11.53 -2.57
N ARG A 124 -14.74 -10.73 -1.70
CA ARG A 124 -14.98 -9.30 -1.91
C ARG A 124 -13.92 -8.37 -1.30
N LYS A 125 -12.88 -8.94 -0.65
CA LYS A 125 -11.81 -8.18 0.04
C LYS A 125 -12.29 -7.08 1.00
N ARG A 126 -13.48 -7.24 1.57
CA ARG A 126 -14.09 -6.31 2.53
C ARG A 126 -14.83 -7.11 3.61
N PHE A 127 -15.11 -6.45 4.73
CA PHE A 127 -16.00 -6.99 5.74
C PHE A 127 -17.44 -7.07 5.20
N ASP A 128 -18.15 -8.14 5.53
CA ASP A 128 -19.54 -8.34 5.15
C ASP A 128 -20.49 -7.69 6.16
N SER A 129 -20.06 -7.54 7.43
CA SER A 129 -20.85 -6.89 8.47
C SER A 129 -20.00 -6.06 9.44
N PHE A 130 -20.66 -5.18 10.17
CA PHE A 130 -20.05 -4.43 11.26
C PHE A 130 -19.61 -5.36 12.40
N GLN A 131 -20.39 -6.39 12.71
CA GLN A 131 -20.08 -7.36 13.77
C GLN A 131 -18.83 -8.18 13.44
N GLU A 132 -18.68 -8.60 12.17
CA GLU A 132 -17.47 -9.25 11.70
C GLU A 132 -16.26 -8.34 11.89
N ARG A 133 -16.37 -7.09 11.44
CA ARG A 133 -15.31 -6.10 11.56
C ARG A 133 -14.87 -5.95 13.01
N ASP A 134 -15.81 -5.70 13.92
CA ASP A 134 -15.52 -5.50 15.34
C ASP A 134 -14.92 -6.74 16.01
N ALA A 135 -15.42 -7.93 15.69
CA ALA A 135 -14.86 -9.19 16.21
C ALA A 135 -13.42 -9.42 15.71
N VAL A 136 -13.15 -9.15 14.43
CA VAL A 136 -11.79 -9.21 13.86
C VAL A 136 -10.88 -8.21 14.56
N PHE A 137 -11.31 -6.95 14.72
CA PHE A 137 -10.51 -5.94 15.43
C PHE A 137 -10.21 -6.34 16.87
N LYS A 138 -11.18 -6.90 17.59
CA LYS A 138 -10.98 -7.38 18.97
C LYS A 138 -9.88 -8.44 19.03
N ILE A 139 -9.94 -9.45 18.17
CA ILE A 139 -8.93 -10.52 18.11
C ILE A 139 -7.54 -9.95 17.81
N LEU A 140 -7.45 -8.98 16.90
CA LEU A 140 -6.18 -8.34 16.57
C LEU A 140 -5.62 -7.49 17.69
N LEU A 141 -6.49 -6.75 18.40
CA LEU A 141 -6.09 -5.95 19.56
C LEU A 141 -5.59 -6.85 20.70
N ASP A 142 -6.28 -7.96 20.96
CA ASP A 142 -5.87 -8.92 21.98
C ASP A 142 -4.53 -9.57 21.61
N ALA A 143 -4.35 -9.96 20.34
CA ALA A 143 -3.07 -10.47 19.84
C ALA A 143 -1.94 -9.43 19.95
N TRP A 144 -2.23 -8.16 19.64
CA TRP A 144 -1.25 -7.08 19.78
C TRP A 144 -0.83 -6.85 21.24
N LYS A 145 -1.76 -6.85 22.19
CA LYS A 145 -1.45 -6.73 23.62
C LYS A 145 -0.48 -7.82 24.06
N SER A 146 -0.75 -9.07 23.70
CA SER A 146 0.15 -10.19 24.01
C SER A 146 1.56 -10.05 23.42
N ILE A 147 1.71 -9.36 22.29
CA ILE A 147 3.03 -9.13 21.65
C ILE A 147 3.73 -7.92 22.28
N SER A 148 3.00 -6.84 22.52
CA SER A 148 3.54 -5.56 22.96
C SER A 148 3.89 -5.52 24.45
N GLU A 149 3.25 -6.35 25.28
CA GLU A 149 3.59 -6.52 26.70
C GLU A 149 4.73 -7.54 26.90
N GLY A 150 5.07 -8.31 25.87
CA GLY A 150 6.17 -9.28 25.92
C GLY A 150 7.50 -8.69 25.45
N PRO A 151 8.64 -9.34 25.75
CA PRO A 151 9.97 -8.91 25.30
C PRO A 151 10.22 -9.17 23.80
N LEU A 152 9.17 -9.46 23.03
CA LEU A 152 9.28 -9.95 21.67
C LEU A 152 9.74 -8.84 20.69
N LEU A 153 9.47 -7.58 21.03
CA LEU A 153 9.74 -6.42 20.18
C LEU A 153 10.96 -5.61 20.61
N ASP A 154 11.47 -5.87 21.81
CA ASP A 154 12.59 -5.12 22.40
C ASP A 154 13.86 -5.31 21.56
N ASP A 155 14.58 -4.21 21.34
CA ASP A 155 15.84 -4.12 20.58
C ASP A 155 15.80 -4.64 19.13
N ARG A 156 14.62 -4.93 18.58
CA ARG A 156 14.48 -5.39 17.18
C ARG A 156 14.31 -4.26 16.20
N GLU A 157 14.94 -4.41 15.04
CA GLU A 157 14.72 -3.51 13.91
C GLU A 157 13.34 -3.72 13.27
N SER A 158 12.83 -2.69 12.60
CA SER A 158 11.54 -2.71 11.88
C SER A 158 11.43 -3.88 10.89
N CYS A 159 12.54 -4.26 10.24
CA CYS A 159 12.56 -5.39 9.32
C CYS A 159 12.31 -6.75 10.02
N GLU A 160 12.91 -6.95 11.20
CA GLU A 160 12.76 -8.15 12.02
C GLU A 160 11.35 -8.23 12.62
N LYS A 161 10.85 -7.09 13.09
CA LYS A 161 9.46 -6.93 13.56
C LYS A 161 8.46 -7.36 12.49
N LEU A 162 8.65 -6.95 11.22
CA LEU A 162 7.78 -7.39 10.12
C LEU A 162 7.78 -8.92 9.94
N ILE A 163 8.91 -9.58 10.12
CA ILE A 163 9.00 -11.04 10.00
C ILE A 163 8.22 -11.71 11.12
N LEU A 164 8.34 -11.20 12.35
CA LEU A 164 7.55 -11.68 13.48
C LEU A 164 6.05 -11.46 13.24
N PHE A 165 5.65 -10.25 12.84
CA PHE A 165 4.26 -9.94 12.55
C PHE A 165 3.67 -10.89 11.51
N ARG A 166 4.40 -11.21 10.43
CA ARG A 166 3.94 -12.17 9.41
C ARG A 166 3.86 -13.62 9.89
N LYS A 167 4.67 -14.01 10.88
CA LYS A 167 4.64 -15.35 11.49
C LYS A 167 3.41 -15.53 12.39
N ILE A 168 2.95 -14.47 13.02
CA ILE A 168 1.79 -14.48 13.90
C ILE A 168 0.53 -14.63 13.03
N LYS A 169 -0.26 -15.66 13.35
CA LYS A 169 -1.51 -15.97 12.66
C LYS A 169 -2.64 -16.00 13.68
N PRO A 170 -3.33 -14.87 13.90
CA PRO A 170 -4.50 -14.85 14.75
C PRO A 170 -5.55 -15.83 14.24
N SER A 171 -6.16 -16.58 15.15
CA SER A 171 -7.26 -17.49 14.81
C SER A 171 -8.54 -16.67 14.68
N PHE A 172 -9.02 -16.50 13.46
CA PHE A 172 -10.30 -15.81 13.21
C PHE A 172 -11.44 -16.83 13.23
N PRO A 173 -12.57 -16.51 13.90
CA PRO A 173 -13.80 -17.27 13.77
C PRO A 173 -14.18 -17.45 12.29
N ARG A 174 -14.87 -18.55 12.00
CA ARG A 174 -15.54 -18.71 10.70
C ARG A 174 -16.73 -17.76 10.67
N PHE A 175 -16.49 -16.54 10.21
CA PHE A 175 -17.56 -15.71 9.67
C PHE A 175 -17.90 -16.34 8.34
N ASP A 176 -19.13 -16.82 8.17
CA ASP A 176 -19.55 -17.55 6.97
C ASP A 176 -19.02 -16.83 5.73
N PHE A 177 -18.01 -17.42 5.10
CA PHE A 177 -17.36 -16.88 3.91
C PHE A 177 -18.30 -17.11 2.74
N GLY A 178 -19.37 -16.30 2.68
CA GLY A 178 -20.54 -16.39 1.80
C GLY A 178 -20.36 -17.34 0.63
N SER A 179 -20.64 -18.62 0.89
CA SER A 179 -20.95 -19.65 -0.08
C SER A 179 -22.20 -20.29 0.48
N SER A 180 -23.30 -20.24 -0.28
CA SER A 180 -24.56 -20.92 0.03
C SER A 180 -24.33 -22.33 0.58
N PRO A 181 -25.23 -22.86 1.43
CA PRO A 181 -25.19 -24.26 1.81
C PRO A 181 -25.50 -25.10 0.56
N GLY A 182 -24.45 -25.65 -0.04
CA GLY A 182 -24.55 -26.35 -1.31
C GLY A 182 -23.25 -27.04 -1.68
N ILE A 183 -23.05 -28.21 -1.07
CA ILE A 183 -22.25 -29.34 -1.58
C ILE A 183 -20.72 -29.15 -1.50
N ALA A 184 -20.13 -29.98 -0.63
CA ALA A 184 -18.70 -30.24 -0.58
C ALA A 184 -18.18 -30.75 -1.92
N SER A 185 -17.06 -30.21 -2.37
CA SER A 185 -16.12 -30.94 -3.23
C SER A 185 -14.71 -30.46 -2.93
N SER A 186 -13.99 -31.32 -2.22
CA SER A 186 -12.53 -31.35 -2.19
C SER A 186 -12.05 -31.39 -3.65
N MET A 187 -11.43 -30.31 -4.11
CA MET A 187 -10.61 -30.33 -5.32
C MET A 187 -9.19 -29.93 -4.92
N ILE A 188 -8.32 -30.93 -4.81
CA ILE A 188 -6.87 -30.74 -4.83
C ILE A 188 -6.52 -30.20 -6.22
N ARG A 189 -6.11 -28.93 -6.28
CA ARG A 189 -5.70 -28.29 -7.53
C ARG A 189 -4.20 -28.54 -7.74
N THR A 190 -3.86 -29.54 -8.53
CA THR A 190 -2.51 -29.70 -9.08
C THR A 190 -2.26 -28.62 -10.12
N SER A 191 -1.33 -27.69 -9.84
CA SER A 191 -0.94 -26.65 -10.79
C SER A 191 0.28 -27.09 -11.60
N ILE A 192 0.04 -27.65 -12.79
CA ILE A 192 1.04 -27.72 -13.87
C ILE A 192 0.81 -26.49 -14.76
N GLY A 193 1.85 -25.66 -14.90
CA GLY A 193 2.05 -24.68 -15.97
C GLY A 193 0.96 -23.63 -16.20
N ARG A 194 1.02 -22.50 -15.47
CA ARG A 194 0.43 -21.23 -15.95
C ARG A 194 1.32 -20.03 -15.63
N THR A 195 1.55 -19.28 -16.69
CA THR A 195 2.34 -18.06 -16.84
C THR A 195 2.06 -16.99 -15.77
N LYS A 196 3.17 -16.37 -15.34
CA LYS A 196 3.33 -15.29 -14.35
C LYS A 196 2.22 -14.23 -14.38
N GLY A 197 1.15 -14.46 -13.63
CA GLY A 197 0.24 -13.43 -13.15
C GLY A 197 0.85 -12.74 -11.93
N LYS A 198 0.94 -11.40 -11.96
CA LYS A 198 1.30 -10.54 -10.82
C LYS A 198 0.31 -10.76 -9.68
N VAL A 199 0.60 -11.72 -8.82
CA VAL A 199 0.04 -11.79 -7.47
C VAL A 199 0.84 -10.84 -6.60
N PHE A 200 0.13 -10.03 -5.84
CA PHE A 200 0.62 -9.01 -4.93
C PHE A 200 1.74 -9.55 -4.01
N GLY A 201 2.98 -9.23 -4.34
CA GLY A 201 4.02 -8.72 -3.43
C GLY A 201 4.40 -9.46 -2.15
N ALA A 202 3.99 -10.72 -1.93
CA ALA A 202 4.36 -11.47 -0.73
C ALA A 202 4.61 -12.95 -1.05
N HIS A 203 5.59 -13.24 -1.91
CA HIS A 203 6.23 -14.55 -1.93
C HIS A 203 7.69 -14.40 -1.52
N GLN A 204 7.97 -14.93 -0.33
CA GLN A 204 9.24 -15.52 0.12
C GLN A 204 10.49 -14.91 -0.53
N GLN A 205 10.97 -13.83 0.06
CA GLN A 205 12.33 -13.36 -0.15
C GLN A 205 13.02 -13.45 1.21
N GLY A 206 14.14 -14.18 1.24
CA GLY A 206 14.86 -14.56 2.46
C GLY A 206 15.24 -13.35 3.32
N ASN A 207 15.61 -13.65 4.57
CA ASN A 207 15.93 -12.68 5.63
C ASN A 207 16.81 -11.51 5.13
N ASP A 208 17.78 -11.81 4.25
CA ASP A 208 18.76 -10.86 3.72
C ASP A 208 18.17 -9.76 2.81
N GLN A 209 17.01 -9.98 2.18
CA GLN A 209 16.38 -8.96 1.32
C GLN A 209 15.52 -7.95 2.07
N ALA A 210 15.13 -8.24 3.31
CA ALA A 210 14.33 -7.30 4.12
C ALA A 210 15.18 -6.13 4.65
N GLN A 211 16.44 -6.38 4.99
CA GLN A 211 17.43 -5.38 5.40
C GLN A 211 18.10 -4.68 4.21
N GLY A 212 18.07 -5.32 3.03
CA GLY A 212 18.69 -4.81 1.83
C GLY A 212 17.95 -3.67 1.11
N ARG A 213 18.66 -3.06 0.16
CA ARG A 213 18.05 -2.17 -0.83
C ARG A 213 17.07 -2.95 -1.69
N CYS A 214 15.96 -2.32 -2.04
CA CYS A 214 14.93 -2.89 -2.88
C CYS A 214 15.45 -3.16 -4.30
N GLY A 215 15.30 -4.41 -4.77
CA GLY A 215 15.70 -4.86 -6.10
C GLY A 215 14.96 -4.20 -7.28
N CYS A 216 13.91 -3.41 -7.03
CA CYS A 216 13.23 -2.66 -8.10
C CYS A 216 14.04 -1.46 -8.61
N GLY A 217 15.21 -1.20 -8.05
CA GLY A 217 16.05 -0.08 -8.44
C GLY A 217 15.55 1.27 -7.94
N SER A 218 14.71 1.32 -6.89
CA SER A 218 14.32 2.60 -6.25
C SER A 218 15.45 3.19 -5.41
N GLY A 219 16.42 2.38 -4.99
CA GLY A 219 17.47 2.77 -4.05
C GLY A 219 16.97 3.02 -2.62
N LEU A 220 15.76 2.56 -2.29
CA LEU A 220 15.20 2.55 -0.92
C LEU A 220 15.35 1.17 -0.29
N ALA A 221 15.18 1.08 1.04
CA ALA A 221 15.01 -0.21 1.72
C ALA A 221 13.79 -0.97 1.16
N PHE A 222 13.84 -2.31 1.18
CA PHE A 222 12.74 -3.13 0.69
C PHE A 222 11.41 -2.80 1.38
N THR A 223 11.43 -2.65 2.72
CA THR A 223 10.28 -2.33 3.57
C THR A 223 9.69 -0.95 3.31
N GLN A 224 10.46 0.00 2.76
CA GLN A 224 9.99 1.33 2.41
C GLN A 224 9.53 1.43 0.94
N CYS A 225 9.55 0.33 0.18
CA CYS A 225 9.37 0.37 -1.27
C CYS A 225 8.42 -0.69 -1.85
N CYS A 226 8.91 -1.89 -2.15
CA CYS A 226 8.09 -2.96 -2.71
C CYS A 226 7.56 -3.90 -1.63
N GLY A 227 8.27 -4.01 -0.51
CA GLY A 227 7.85 -4.78 0.66
C GLY A 227 7.12 -3.96 1.72
N ARG A 228 6.66 -2.75 1.36
CA ARG A 228 5.94 -1.87 2.29
C ARG A 228 4.63 -2.48 2.74
N VAL A 229 4.25 -2.15 3.96
CA VAL A 229 2.93 -2.49 4.49
C VAL A 229 1.90 -1.57 3.83
N LEU A 230 0.87 -2.16 3.25
CA LEU A 230 -0.23 -1.43 2.63
C LEU A 230 -1.28 -1.14 3.68
N SER A 231 -1.74 0.11 3.77
CA SER A 231 -2.90 0.43 4.58
C SER A 231 -4.19 -0.08 3.93
N LEU A 232 -5.26 -0.21 4.72
CA LEU A 232 -6.56 -0.67 4.24
C LEU A 232 -7.08 0.12 3.03
N GLY A 233 -6.86 1.43 2.98
CA GLY A 233 -7.28 2.28 1.86
C GLY A 233 -6.54 2.00 0.54
N GLU A 234 -5.46 1.22 0.58
CA GLU A 234 -4.67 0.87 -0.60
C GLU A 234 -4.91 -0.54 -1.16
N LEU A 235 -5.51 -1.43 -0.34
CA LEU A 235 -5.82 -2.83 -0.65
C LEU A 235 -6.98 -2.97 -1.65
#